data_AF-A0AAN9SYX8-F1
#
_entry.id   AF-A0AAN9SYX8-F1
#
_cell.length_a   1.000
_cell.length_b   1.000
_cell.length_c   1.000
_cell.angle_alpha   90.00
_cell.angle_beta   90.00
_cell.angle_gamma   90.00
#
_symmetry.space_group_name_H-M   'P 1'
#
loop_
_entity.id
_entity.type
_entity.pdbx_description
1 polymer ?
#
loop_
_entity_poly.entity_id
_entity_poly.type
_entity_poly.pdbx_seq_one_letter_code
_entity_poly.pdbx_strand_id
1 'polypeptide(L)'
;MLVCFTQVSIQIQYSHFALAEQRVETPSPHHRGSRGLSPLLSPSFRPPSPTPYTSSQVESMAKHHPDLIMCRKQPGIAIGRLCEKCDGKCVICDSYVRPCTLVRVCDECNYGSFQGRCVICGGVGISDAYYCKECTQQEKDRDGCPKIVNLGSAKTDLFYERKKYGFKKR
;
A
#
# COMPACT_ATOMS: atom_id res chain seq x y z
N MET A 1 -33.23 -1.18 -50.56
CA MET A 1 -33.88 -1.78 -49.38
C MET A 1 -33.02 -2.91 -48.78
N LEU A 2 -31.80 -2.64 -48.31
CA LEU A 2 -30.97 -3.69 -47.69
C LEU A 2 -29.98 -3.16 -46.61
N VAL A 3 -30.20 -1.95 -46.10
CA VAL A 3 -29.34 -1.30 -45.07
C VAL A 3 -30.08 -0.99 -43.77
N CYS A 4 -31.38 -1.30 -43.68
CA CYS A 4 -32.19 -0.99 -42.49
C CYS A 4 -32.41 -2.21 -41.56
N PHE A 5 -32.06 -3.42 -42.00
CA PHE A 5 -32.29 -4.65 -41.23
C PHE A 5 -31.15 -5.03 -40.26
N THR A 6 -29.95 -4.44 -40.39
CA THR A 6 -28.80 -4.81 -39.55
C THR A 6 -28.60 -3.91 -38.32
N GLN A 7 -29.28 -2.77 -38.22
CA GLN A 7 -29.21 -1.91 -37.03
C GLN A 7 -30.23 -2.28 -35.92
N VAL A 8 -31.29 -3.02 -36.25
CA VAL A 8 -32.36 -3.35 -35.28
C VAL A 8 -31.99 -4.54 -34.38
N SER A 9 -31.06 -5.41 -34.80
CA SER A 9 -30.71 -6.61 -34.04
C SER A 9 -29.68 -6.39 -32.91
N ILE A 10 -28.94 -5.27 -32.91
CA ILE A 10 -27.88 -5.02 -31.92
C ILE A 10 -28.42 -4.34 -30.64
N GLN A 11 -29.57 -3.65 -30.71
CA GLN A 11 -30.19 -3.01 -29.54
C GLN A 11 -30.91 -4.01 -28.60
N ILE A 12 -31.28 -5.20 -29.07
CA ILE A 12 -32.10 -6.14 -28.28
C ILE A 12 -31.27 -6.97 -27.28
N GLN A 13 -29.95 -7.10 -27.45
CA GLN A 13 -29.12 -7.84 -26.49
C GLN A 13 -28.66 -7.02 -25.27
N TYR A 14 -28.75 -5.69 -25.29
CA TYR A 14 -28.24 -4.85 -24.20
C TYR A 14 -29.26 -4.54 -23.09
N SER A 15 -30.56 -4.81 -23.30
CA SER A 15 -31.62 -4.44 -22.36
C SER A 15 -32.07 -5.56 -21.41
N HIS A 16 -31.50 -6.78 -21.52
CA HIS A 16 -32.03 -7.96 -20.82
C HIS A 16 -31.09 -8.60 -19.79
N PHE A 17 -29.95 -7.98 -19.48
CA PHE A 17 -29.04 -8.47 -18.43
C PHE A 17 -29.18 -7.63 -17.15
N ALA A 18 -30.10 -8.09 -16.30
CA ALA A 18 -29.98 -8.15 -14.83
C ALA A 18 -29.64 -6.81 -14.11
N LEU A 19 -30.53 -6.13 -13.39
CA LEU A 19 -31.58 -6.60 -12.48
C LEU A 19 -31.12 -7.75 -11.56
N ALA A 20 -30.32 -7.40 -10.56
CA ALA A 20 -30.21 -8.08 -9.26
C ALA A 20 -29.78 -7.01 -8.23
N GLU A 21 -30.69 -6.51 -7.39
CA GLU A 21 -30.74 -6.80 -5.94
C GLU A 21 -29.37 -6.58 -5.25
N GLN A 22 -29.20 -5.63 -4.32
CA GLN A 22 -29.83 -5.67 -2.99
C GLN A 22 -29.92 -4.28 -2.35
N ARG A 23 -31.10 -4.00 -1.82
CA ARG A 23 -31.36 -3.01 -0.77
C ARG A 23 -30.60 -3.42 0.50
N VAL A 24 -29.90 -2.49 1.14
CA VAL A 24 -29.56 -2.61 2.56
C VAL A 24 -30.13 -1.39 3.28
N GLU A 25 -30.96 -1.70 4.25
CA GLU A 25 -31.79 -0.81 5.04
C GLU A 25 -30.96 0.03 6.01
N THR A 26 -31.38 1.28 6.17
CA THR A 26 -31.00 2.16 7.27
C THR A 26 -31.52 1.63 8.62
N PRO A 27 -30.80 1.89 9.72
CA PRO A 27 -31.51 2.44 10.88
C PRO A 27 -30.77 3.62 11.56
N SER A 28 -31.52 4.67 11.84
CA SER A 28 -31.33 5.63 12.94
C SER A 28 -32.50 5.45 13.93
N PRO A 29 -32.62 6.12 15.10
CA PRO A 29 -31.64 6.66 16.05
C PRO A 29 -31.88 6.10 17.48
N HIS A 30 -30.94 6.28 18.42
CA HIS A 30 -31.24 6.17 19.87
C HIS A 30 -30.75 7.40 20.65
N HIS A 31 -31.74 8.08 21.24
CA HIS A 31 -31.62 9.11 22.27
C HIS A 31 -31.24 8.51 23.64
N ARG A 32 -30.35 9.21 24.36
CA ARG A 32 -30.33 9.50 25.81
C ARG A 32 -29.05 10.31 26.04
N GLY A 33 -28.99 11.42 26.77
CA GLY A 33 -29.86 12.00 27.78
C GLY A 33 -28.92 12.79 28.68
N SER A 34 -29.11 14.10 28.72
CA SER A 34 -28.39 15.08 29.55
C SER A 34 -28.60 14.85 31.06
N ARG A 35 -27.54 15.02 31.85
CA ARG A 35 -27.43 15.35 33.29
C ARG A 35 -25.91 15.31 33.59
N GLY A 36 -25.20 16.30 34.13
CA GLY A 36 -25.54 17.31 35.11
C GLY A 36 -24.58 17.14 36.30
N LEU A 37 -23.74 18.15 36.54
CA LEU A 37 -23.15 18.57 37.84
C LEU A 37 -21.97 17.76 38.45
N SER A 38 -20.88 18.52 38.67
CA SER A 38 -19.71 18.35 39.56
C SER A 38 -20.10 18.28 41.06
N PRO A 39 -19.19 18.32 42.07
CA PRO A 39 -17.72 18.14 42.12
C PRO A 39 -17.26 17.22 43.29
N LEU A 40 -15.94 17.15 43.53
CA LEU A 40 -15.23 16.72 44.76
C LEU A 40 -15.16 15.20 45.03
N LEU A 41 -13.98 14.61 44.85
CA LEU A 41 -13.07 14.28 45.95
C LEU A 41 -11.82 13.58 45.37
N SER A 42 -10.70 14.24 45.55
CA SER A 42 -9.35 13.71 45.38
C SER A 42 -9.07 12.58 46.38
N PRO A 43 -8.37 11.52 45.94
CA PRO A 43 -7.27 11.00 46.73
C PRO A 43 -5.96 11.10 45.95
N SER A 44 -4.95 11.58 46.65
CA SER A 44 -3.58 11.79 46.20
C SER A 44 -2.95 10.51 45.63
N PHE A 45 -3.04 10.31 44.32
CA PHE A 45 -2.17 9.37 43.61
C PHE A 45 -0.86 10.07 43.31
N ARG A 46 0.16 9.76 44.12
CA ARG A 46 1.55 10.08 43.82
C ARG A 46 1.89 9.49 42.45
N PRO A 47 2.48 10.26 41.52
CA PRO A 47 2.98 9.68 40.28
C PRO A 47 4.09 8.67 40.62
N PRO A 48 4.11 7.48 39.99
CA PRO A 48 5.29 6.63 40.04
C PRO A 48 6.48 7.41 39.48
N SER A 49 7.62 7.26 40.13
CA SER A 49 8.92 7.79 39.71
C SER A 49 9.19 7.52 38.22
N PRO A 50 9.97 8.38 37.55
CA PRO A 50 10.41 8.13 36.19
C PRO A 50 11.32 6.90 36.24
N THR A 51 10.73 5.73 35.95
CA THR A 51 11.51 4.64 35.39
C THR A 51 12.17 5.18 34.11
N PRO A 52 13.40 4.76 33.76
CA PRO A 52 13.98 5.14 32.49
C PRO A 52 13.01 4.67 31.41
N TYR A 53 12.30 5.65 30.84
CA TYR A 53 11.39 5.50 29.72
C TYR A 53 12.17 4.72 28.68
N THR A 54 11.81 3.45 28.51
CA THR A 54 12.20 2.64 27.37
C THR A 54 11.75 3.43 26.16
N SER A 55 12.69 4.17 25.60
CA SER A 55 12.49 5.04 24.46
C SER A 55 11.93 4.19 23.34
N SER A 56 10.68 4.48 23.01
CA SER A 56 10.04 4.22 21.74
C SER A 56 10.06 2.75 21.30
N GLN A 57 9.02 2.02 21.72
CA GLN A 57 8.32 1.17 20.76
C GLN A 57 7.81 2.09 19.64
N VAL A 58 8.67 2.36 18.67
CA VAL A 58 8.25 2.89 17.37
C VAL A 58 7.38 1.78 16.81
N GLU A 59 6.06 1.98 16.83
CA GLU A 59 5.11 1.19 16.06
C GLU A 59 5.74 0.93 14.70
N SER A 60 5.92 -0.34 14.33
CA SER A 60 6.66 -0.76 13.15
C SER A 60 5.93 -0.32 11.88
N MET A 61 6.00 0.95 11.57
CA MET A 61 5.52 1.55 10.33
C MET A 61 6.57 1.25 9.28
N ALA A 62 6.23 0.33 8.38
CA ALA A 62 7.01 -0.04 7.19
C ALA A 62 8.47 -0.41 7.47
N LYS A 63 8.75 -1.71 7.60
CA LYS A 63 10.10 -2.27 7.83
C LYS A 63 11.05 -2.15 6.61
N HIS A 64 10.79 -1.23 5.70
CA HIS A 64 11.80 -0.85 4.73
C HIS A 64 12.97 -0.20 5.47
N HIS A 65 14.19 -0.56 5.11
CA HIS A 65 15.39 0.07 5.67
C HIS A 65 15.24 1.60 5.58
N PRO A 66 15.52 2.37 6.65
CA PRO A 66 15.26 3.82 6.68
C PRO A 66 15.99 4.58 5.56
N ASP A 67 17.09 4.02 5.05
CA ASP A 67 17.83 4.58 3.93
C ASP A 67 17.10 4.44 2.57
N LEU A 68 16.01 3.68 2.45
CA LEU A 68 15.30 3.51 1.17
C LEU A 68 14.44 4.75 0.86
N ILE A 69 14.79 5.42 -0.23
CA ILE A 69 14.16 6.65 -0.70
C ILE A 69 13.16 6.30 -1.80
N MET A 70 11.90 6.69 -1.59
CA MET A 70 10.84 6.58 -2.59
C MET A 70 10.86 7.77 -3.55
N CYS A 71 10.44 7.53 -4.80
CA CYS A 71 10.41 8.53 -5.86
C CYS A 71 9.48 9.72 -5.58
N ARG A 72 8.24 9.46 -5.13
CA ARG A 72 7.20 10.46 -4.80
C ARG A 72 6.84 11.46 -5.91
N LYS A 73 7.24 11.21 -7.17
CA LYS A 73 6.78 11.96 -8.34
C LYS A 73 5.30 11.67 -8.63
N GLN A 74 4.64 12.53 -9.39
CA GLN A 74 3.25 12.34 -9.81
C GLN A 74 3.09 10.96 -10.49
N PRO A 75 2.18 10.09 -10.00
CA PRO A 75 1.96 8.79 -10.58
C PRO A 75 1.30 8.93 -11.96
N GLY A 76 1.76 8.13 -12.92
CA GLY A 76 1.20 8.07 -14.26
C GLY A 76 0.16 6.95 -14.39
N ILE A 77 -0.07 6.54 -15.63
CA ILE A 77 -1.00 5.44 -15.98
C ILE A 77 -0.36 4.06 -15.81
N ALA A 78 0.97 3.99 -15.77
CA ALA A 78 1.71 2.74 -15.70
C ALA A 78 1.47 1.99 -14.38
N ILE A 79 1.25 0.67 -14.49
CA ILE A 79 1.04 -0.22 -13.35
C ILE A 79 2.39 -0.61 -12.75
N GLY A 80 2.51 -0.51 -11.43
CA GLY A 80 3.68 -1.00 -10.70
C GLY A 80 3.75 -2.53 -10.73
N ARG A 81 4.97 -3.08 -10.82
CA ARG A 81 5.22 -4.54 -10.83
C ARG A 81 6.08 -4.97 -9.65
N LEU A 82 5.97 -6.23 -9.25
CA LEU A 82 6.82 -6.88 -8.25
C LEU A 82 7.53 -8.09 -8.85
N CYS A 83 8.75 -8.36 -8.42
CA CYS A 83 9.48 -9.58 -8.78
C CYS A 83 9.06 -10.74 -7.88
N GLU A 84 9.47 -11.97 -8.23
CA GLU A 84 9.20 -13.19 -7.46
C GLU A 84 9.53 -13.09 -5.96
N LYS A 85 10.60 -12.35 -5.62
CA LYS A 85 11.06 -12.21 -4.21
C LYS A 85 10.23 -11.21 -3.41
N CYS A 86 9.52 -10.33 -4.10
CA CYS A 86 8.73 -9.25 -3.53
C CYS A 86 7.24 -9.49 -3.74
N ASP A 87 6.86 -10.62 -4.31
CA ASP A 87 5.48 -10.89 -4.71
C ASP A 87 4.53 -10.86 -3.50
N GLY A 88 3.33 -10.34 -3.72
CA GLY A 88 2.29 -10.19 -2.70
C GLY A 88 2.57 -9.17 -1.59
N LYS A 89 3.72 -8.49 -1.58
CA LYS A 89 4.03 -7.44 -0.58
C LYS A 89 3.35 -6.13 -0.90
N CYS A 90 2.85 -5.47 0.14
CA CYS A 90 2.49 -4.06 0.09
C CYS A 90 3.74 -3.20 -0.16
N VAL A 91 3.67 -2.29 -1.14
CA VAL A 91 4.81 -1.44 -1.54
C VAL A 91 5.25 -0.42 -0.49
N ILE A 92 4.46 -0.20 0.56
CA ILE A 92 4.78 0.72 1.64
C ILE A 92 5.19 -0.02 2.89
N CYS A 93 4.36 -0.96 3.38
CA CYS A 93 4.59 -1.57 4.68
C CYS A 93 5.21 -2.97 4.64
N ASP A 94 5.52 -3.50 3.45
CA ASP A 94 6.03 -4.86 3.24
C ASP A 94 5.12 -5.99 3.74
N SER A 95 3.87 -5.69 4.14
CA SER A 95 2.92 -6.70 4.61
C SER A 95 2.30 -7.48 3.46
N TYR A 96 1.98 -8.75 3.68
CA TYR A 96 1.37 -9.64 2.67
C TYR A 96 -0.16 -9.67 2.75
N VAL A 97 -0.77 -8.81 3.56
CA VAL A 97 -2.19 -8.93 3.93
C VAL A 97 -3.07 -7.92 3.18
N ARG A 98 -4.22 -8.43 2.69
CA ARG A 98 -5.36 -7.65 2.17
C ARG A 98 -4.95 -6.56 1.14
N PRO A 99 -4.45 -6.94 -0.05
CA PRO A 99 -4.26 -6.00 -1.14
C PRO A 99 -5.60 -5.35 -1.52
N CYS A 100 -5.60 -4.04 -1.70
CA CYS A 100 -6.82 -3.25 -1.93
C CYS A 100 -6.70 -2.38 -3.17
N THR A 101 -5.68 -1.53 -3.24
CA THR A 101 -5.51 -0.55 -4.32
C THR A 101 -4.32 -0.92 -5.19
N LEU A 102 -4.49 -0.85 -6.51
CA LEU A 102 -3.43 -1.15 -7.47
C LEU A 102 -2.43 0.02 -7.57
N VAL A 103 -1.14 -0.30 -7.57
CA VAL A 103 -0.07 0.69 -7.53
C VAL A 103 0.18 1.31 -8.91
N ARG A 104 0.36 2.63 -8.93
CA ARG A 104 0.74 3.39 -10.12
C ARG A 104 2.13 3.98 -9.97
N VAL A 105 2.92 3.94 -11.04
CA VAL A 105 4.28 4.48 -11.11
C VAL A 105 4.34 5.69 -12.03
N CYS A 106 5.22 6.65 -11.73
CA CYS A 106 5.43 7.80 -12.60
C CYS A 106 6.09 7.40 -13.93
N ASP A 107 5.92 8.23 -14.95
CA ASP A 107 6.39 7.94 -16.31
C ASP A 107 7.91 7.81 -16.40
N GLU A 108 8.65 8.59 -15.61
CA GLU A 108 10.12 8.50 -15.54
C GLU A 108 10.57 7.16 -14.94
N CYS A 109 9.89 6.69 -13.91
CA CYS A 109 10.17 5.39 -13.30
C CYS A 109 9.79 4.21 -14.20
N ASN A 110 8.97 4.43 -15.22
CA ASN A 110 8.53 3.43 -16.19
C ASN A 110 9.08 3.71 -17.59
N TYR A 111 10.22 4.39 -17.71
CA TYR A 111 10.84 4.67 -18.99
C TYR A 111 11.96 3.67 -19.34
N GLY A 112 12.00 3.23 -20.61
CA GLY A 112 13.09 2.41 -21.17
C GLY A 112 13.36 1.13 -20.39
N SER A 113 14.60 0.94 -19.95
CA SER A 113 15.06 -0.27 -19.22
C SER A 113 14.43 -0.46 -17.83
N PHE A 114 13.78 0.57 -17.29
CA PHE A 114 13.06 0.53 -16.01
C PHE A 114 11.61 0.05 -16.14
N GLN A 115 11.13 -0.15 -17.37
CA GLN A 115 9.81 -0.71 -17.64
C GLN A 115 9.65 -2.10 -17.06
N GLY A 116 8.49 -2.35 -16.46
CA GLY A 116 8.17 -3.65 -15.88
C GLY A 116 9.14 -4.09 -14.77
N ARG A 117 9.93 -3.18 -14.20
CA ARG A 117 10.84 -3.51 -13.08
C ARG A 117 10.11 -3.44 -11.75
N CYS A 118 10.56 -4.27 -10.82
CA CYS A 118 10.06 -4.34 -9.46
C CYS A 118 10.16 -2.97 -8.77
N VAL A 119 9.05 -2.51 -8.19
CA VAL A 119 8.92 -1.22 -7.48
C VAL A 119 9.84 -1.15 -6.25
N ILE A 120 10.10 -2.29 -5.59
CA ILE A 120 10.87 -2.38 -4.35
C ILE A 120 12.37 -2.58 -4.63
N CYS A 121 12.74 -3.54 -5.49
CA CYS A 121 14.14 -3.97 -5.62
C CYS A 121 14.77 -3.75 -7.00
N GLY A 122 14.00 -3.28 -7.99
CA GLY A 122 14.47 -3.09 -9.37
C GLY A 122 14.69 -4.38 -10.18
N GLY A 123 14.33 -5.54 -9.65
CA GLY A 123 14.37 -6.82 -10.38
C GLY A 123 13.36 -6.89 -11.54
N VAL A 124 13.34 -8.01 -12.28
CA VAL A 124 12.33 -8.25 -13.32
C VAL A 124 10.97 -8.44 -12.65
N GLY A 125 9.98 -7.62 -13.03
CA GLY A 125 8.63 -7.68 -12.49
C GLY A 125 7.79 -8.73 -13.20
N ILE A 126 7.00 -9.47 -12.43
CA ILE A 126 6.14 -10.57 -12.89
C ILE A 126 4.70 -10.28 -12.51
N SER A 127 4.43 -10.00 -11.22
CA SER A 127 3.10 -9.70 -10.70
C SER A 127 2.85 -8.20 -10.61
N ASP A 128 1.58 -7.82 -10.53
CA ASP A 128 1.17 -6.43 -10.29
C ASP A 128 1.30 -6.08 -8.81
N ALA A 129 1.70 -4.84 -8.54
CA ALA A 129 1.92 -4.33 -7.19
C ALA A 129 0.64 -3.74 -6.60
N TYR A 130 0.44 -3.93 -5.28
CA TYR A 130 -0.73 -3.45 -4.56
C TYR A 130 -0.35 -2.70 -3.27
N TYR A 131 -1.19 -1.75 -2.88
CA TYR A 131 -1.26 -1.20 -1.53
C TYR A 131 -2.21 -2.07 -0.70
N CYS A 132 -1.83 -2.34 0.54
CA CYS A 132 -2.72 -3.00 1.49
C CYS A 132 -3.82 -2.04 1.96
N LYS A 133 -4.93 -2.61 2.44
CA LYS A 133 -6.09 -1.85 2.94
C LYS A 133 -5.72 -0.83 4.03
N GLU A 134 -4.80 -1.17 4.93
CA GLU A 134 -4.36 -0.28 6.01
C GLU A 134 -3.60 0.94 5.47
N CYS A 135 -2.73 0.75 4.47
CA CYS A 135 -2.01 1.85 3.84
C CYS A 135 -2.97 2.77 3.07
N THR A 136 -3.97 2.22 2.40
CA THR A 136 -5.02 2.99 1.73
C THR A 136 -5.89 3.77 2.71
N GLN A 137 -6.23 3.18 3.87
CA GLN A 137 -7.00 3.88 4.92
C GLN A 137 -6.21 5.03 5.56
N GLN A 138 -4.88 4.91 5.60
CA GLN A 138 -3.97 5.97 6.05
C GLN A 138 -3.63 6.96 4.92
N GLU A 139 -4.26 6.84 3.75
CA GLU A 139 -4.04 7.67 2.56
C GLU A 139 -2.60 7.66 2.02
N LYS A 140 -1.78 6.67 2.40
CA LYS A 140 -0.38 6.53 1.95
C LYS A 140 -0.25 6.19 0.47
N ASP A 141 -1.33 5.73 -0.16
CA ASP A 141 -1.41 5.51 -1.60
C ASP A 141 -1.47 6.83 -2.40
N ARG A 142 -1.66 7.98 -1.75
CA ARG A 142 -1.71 9.31 -2.37
C ARG A 142 -0.40 10.09 -2.30
N ASP A 143 0.64 9.56 -1.65
CA ASP A 143 1.94 10.23 -1.49
C ASP A 143 2.74 10.38 -2.80
N GLY A 144 2.35 9.66 -3.85
CA GLY A 144 2.98 9.68 -5.17
C GLY A 144 3.60 8.34 -5.57
N CYS A 145 4.51 8.36 -6.54
CA CYS A 145 5.15 7.16 -7.07
C CYS A 145 5.97 6.41 -5.98
N PRO A 146 5.60 5.17 -5.62
CA PRO A 146 6.26 4.42 -4.54
C PRO A 146 7.54 3.70 -4.97
N LYS A 147 8.04 3.92 -6.20
CA LYS A 147 9.25 3.23 -6.69
C LYS A 147 10.47 3.69 -5.91
N ILE A 148 11.23 2.72 -5.40
CA ILE A 148 12.48 2.96 -4.69
C ILE A 148 13.56 3.31 -5.72
N VAL A 149 14.20 4.46 -5.55
CA VAL A 149 15.20 4.96 -6.52
C VAL A 149 16.63 4.53 -6.18
N ASN A 150 16.92 4.30 -4.89
CA ASN A 150 18.24 3.93 -4.44
C ASN A 150 18.33 2.44 -4.06
N LEU A 151 19.51 1.86 -4.25
CA LEU A 151 19.83 0.53 -3.75
C LEU A 151 20.36 0.69 -2.33
N GLY A 152 19.55 0.34 -1.32
CA GLY A 152 19.86 0.56 0.10
C GLY A 152 21.21 -0.02 0.54
N SER A 153 21.80 0.62 1.56
CA SER A 153 23.12 0.32 2.15
C SER A 153 23.29 -1.16 2.52
N ALA A 154 22.25 -1.79 3.08
CA ALA A 154 22.29 -3.21 3.44
C ALA A 154 22.57 -4.14 2.24
N LYS A 155 22.06 -3.83 1.05
CA LYS A 155 22.30 -4.64 -0.16
C LYS A 155 23.72 -4.45 -0.68
N THR A 156 24.26 -3.23 -0.56
CA THR A 156 25.63 -2.93 -0.95
C THR A 156 26.64 -3.53 0.03
N ASP A 157 26.37 -3.47 1.33
CA ASP A 157 27.27 -3.99 2.36
C ASP A 157 27.45 -5.52 2.24
N LEU A 158 26.33 -6.25 2.11
CA LEU A 158 26.33 -7.70 1.85
C LEU A 158 27.11 -8.09 0.58
N PHE A 159 27.13 -7.23 -0.43
CA PHE A 159 27.91 -7.47 -1.65
C PHE A 159 29.42 -7.36 -1.37
N TYR A 160 29.85 -6.34 -0.62
CA TYR A 160 31.25 -6.14 -0.28
C TYR A 160 31.75 -7.17 0.75
N GLU A 161 30.96 -7.53 1.74
CA GLU A 161 31.30 -8.58 2.72
C GLU A 161 31.53 -9.94 2.03
N ARG A 162 30.64 -10.32 1.10
CA ARG A 162 30.78 -11.57 0.33
C ARG A 162 32.04 -11.60 -0.53
N LYS A 163 32.49 -10.45 -1.03
CA LYS A 163 33.72 -10.32 -1.81
C LYS A 163 34.97 -10.32 -0.92
N LYS A 164 34.89 -9.75 0.29
CA LYS A 164 36.00 -9.66 1.25
C LYS A 164 36.37 -11.02 1.86
N TYR A 165 35.37 -11.84 2.20
CA TYR A 165 35.59 -13.16 2.81
C TYR A 165 35.51 -14.31 1.79
N GLY A 166 36.00 -14.07 0.57
CA GLY A 166 35.94 -14.98 -0.58
C GLY A 166 35.92 -16.46 -0.19
N PHE A 167 34.87 -17.15 -0.66
CA PHE A 167 34.60 -18.57 -0.42
C PHE A 167 35.90 -19.40 -0.44
N LYS A 168 36.39 -19.84 0.74
CA LYS A 168 37.25 -21.01 0.78
C LYS A 168 36.37 -22.18 0.37
N LYS A 169 36.53 -22.63 -0.88
CA LYS A 169 35.93 -23.85 -1.40
C LYS A 169 36.35 -24.98 -0.45
N ARG A 170 35.42 -25.51 0.33
CA ARG A 170 35.64 -26.70 1.15
C ARG A 170 35.38 -27.93 0.31
#